data_AF-A0AAJ2K9R3-F1
#
_entry.id   AF-A0AAJ2K9R3-F1
#
_cell.length_a   1.000
_cell.length_b   1.000
_cell.length_c   1.000
_cell.angle_alpha   90.00
_cell.angle_beta   90.00
_cell.angle_gamma   90.00
#
_symmetry.space_group_name_H-M   'P 1'
#
loop_
_entity.id
_entity.type
_entity.pdbx_description
1 polymer ?
#
loop_
_entity_poly.entity_id
_entity_poly.type
_entity_poly.pdbx_seq_one_letter_code
_entity_poly.pdbx_strand_id
1 'polypeptide(L)' 'MRVERGSALLAMMYANVNYKDGPYKVFDFMPHEAEQPISLEQAMESWA' A
#
# COMPACT_ATOMS: atom_id res chain seq x y z
N MET A 1 -8.09 -6.97 -8.60
CA MET A 1 -8.12 -8.30 -9.28
C MET A 1 -6.80 -9.07 -9.09
N ARG A 2 -6.75 -10.41 -9.19
CA ARG A 2 -5.50 -11.19 -8.91
C ARG A 2 -4.30 -10.77 -9.76
N VAL A 3 -4.49 -10.54 -11.06
CA VAL A 3 -3.40 -10.12 -11.97
C VAL A 3 -2.94 -8.69 -11.68
N GLU A 4 -3.90 -7.78 -11.54
CA GLU A 4 -3.67 -6.38 -11.18
C GLU A 4 -2.88 -6.23 -9.87
N ARG A 5 -3.21 -7.01 -8.84
CA ARG A 5 -2.49 -7.00 -7.55
C ARG A 5 -1.02 -7.41 -7.69
N GLY A 6 -0.73 -8.35 -8.59
CA GLY A 6 0.65 -8.75 -8.90
C GLY A 6 1.45 -7.63 -9.56
N SER A 7 0.85 -6.95 -10.54
CA SER A 7 1.46 -5.79 -11.20
C SER A 7 1.65 -4.60 -10.24
N ALA A 8 0.66 -4.33 -9.38
CA ALA A 8 0.73 -3.29 -8.36
C ALA A 8 1.85 -3.55 -7.34
N LEU A 9 2.05 -4.81 -6.93
CA LEU A 9 3.14 -5.19 -6.04
C LEU A 9 4.52 -4.90 -6.68
N LEU A 10 4.70 -5.26 -7.95
CA LEU A 10 5.96 -4.98 -8.67
C LEU A 10 6.20 -3.48 -8.82
N ALA A 11 5.16 -2.70 -9.16
CA ALA A 11 5.25 -1.24 -9.26
C ALA A 11 5.61 -0.60 -7.91
N MET A 12 4.97 -1.02 -6.82
CA MET A 12 5.28 -0.56 -5.46
C MET A 12 6.73 -0.87 -5.06
N MET A 13 7.22 -2.09 -5.33
CA MET A 13 8.61 -2.45 -5.04
C MET A 13 9.59 -1.58 -5.84
N TYR A 14 9.33 -1.42 -7.14
CA TYR A 14 10.15 -0.56 -8.00
C TYR A 14 10.15 0.90 -7.51
N ALA A 15 8.99 1.44 -7.13
CA ALA A 15 8.86 2.81 -6.68
C ALA A 15 9.64 3.06 -5.37
N ASN A 16 9.50 2.17 -4.38
CA ASN A 16 10.22 2.28 -3.11
C ASN A 16 11.74 2.09 -3.24
N VAL A 17 12.23 1.42 -4.29
CA VAL A 17 13.67 1.30 -4.54
C VAL A 17 14.24 2.57 -5.21
N ASN A 18 13.50 3.20 -6.11
CA ASN A 18 14.05 4.22 -7.01
C ASN A 18 13.69 5.66 -6.63
N TYR A 19 12.63 5.87 -5.85
CA TYR A 19 12.17 7.20 -5.47
C TYR A 19 12.25 7.40 -3.95
N LYS A 20 12.60 8.60 -3.53
CA LYS A 20 12.74 8.97 -2.11
C LYS A 20 11.47 9.52 -1.48
N ASP A 21 10.44 9.75 -2.29
CA ASP A 21 9.18 10.37 -1.87
C ASP A 21 8.23 9.38 -1.16
N GLY A 22 8.66 8.13 -0.98
CA GLY A 22 7.90 7.07 -0.32
C GLY A 22 7.73 7.29 1.20
N PRO A 23 6.94 6.42 1.86
CA PRO A 23 6.66 5.05 1.46
C PRO A 23 5.44 4.89 0.54
N TYR A 24 5.62 4.17 -0.58
CA TYR A 24 4.53 3.76 -1.47
C TYR A 24 3.91 2.44 -1.02
N LYS A 25 2.59 2.34 -1.04
CA LYS A 25 1.79 1.15 -0.74
C LYS A 25 1.27 0.48 -2.01
N VAL A 26 0.88 -0.79 -1.91
CA VAL A 26 0.27 -1.53 -3.04
C VAL A 26 -1.00 -0.83 -3.53
N PHE A 27 -1.79 -0.29 -2.59
CA PHE A 27 -3.07 0.37 -2.88
C PHE A 27 -2.91 1.69 -3.68
N ASP A 28 -1.73 2.33 -3.67
CA ASP A 28 -1.47 3.51 -4.49
C ASP A 28 -1.50 3.21 -6.00
N PHE A 29 -1.32 1.93 -6.37
CA PHE A 29 -1.35 1.44 -7.74
C PHE A 29 -2.62 0.65 -8.07
N MET A 30 -3.62 0.65 -7.18
CA MET A 30 -4.88 -0.09 -7.34
C MET A 30 -6.08 0.86 -7.18
N PRO A 31 -6.41 1.68 -8.20
CA PRO A 31 -7.42 2.75 -8.07
C PRO A 31 -8.84 2.26 -7.76
N HIS A 32 -9.10 0.97 -7.98
CA HIS A 32 -10.40 0.34 -7.74
C HIS A 32 -10.47 -0.40 -6.39
N GLU A 33 -9.36 -0.52 -5.65
CA GLU A 33 -9.30 -1.25 -4.39
C GLU A 33 -8.89 -0.30 -3.26
N ALA A 34 -9.83 -0.02 -2.37
CA ALA A 34 -9.54 0.78 -1.18
C ALA A 34 -8.71 -0.02 -0.18
N GLU A 35 -7.74 0.65 0.46
CA GLU A 35 -7.01 0.07 1.59
C GLU A 35 -7.99 -0.30 2.71
N GLN A 36 -7.82 -1.50 3.26
CA GLN A 36 -8.69 -1.95 4.36
C GLN A 36 -8.43 -1.08 5.60
N PRO A 37 -9.49 -0.67 6.31
CA PRO A 37 -9.32 0.08 7.54
C PRO A 37 -8.60 -0.77 8.59
N ILE A 38 -7.71 -0.13 9.36
CA ILE A 38 -7.06 -0.77 10.50
C ILE A 38 -8.08 -1.04 11.62
N SER A 39 -7.80 -2.03 12.47
CA SER A 39 -8.64 -2.31 13.64
C SER A 39 -8.54 -1.18 14.68
N LEU A 40 -9.46 -1.17 15.65
CA LEU A 40 -9.42 -0.21 16.75
C LEU A 40 -8.14 -0.36 17.56
N GLU A 41 -7.73 -1.60 17.85
CA GLU A 41 -6.51 -1.91 18.60
C GLU A 41 -5.27 -1.39 17.86
N GLN A 42 -5.18 -1.63 16.55
CA GLN A 42 -4.09 -1.13 15.70
C GLN A 42 -4.07 0.41 15.63
N ALA A 43 -5.26 1.04 15.57
CA ALA A 43 -5.37 2.49 15.60
C ALA A 43 -4.84 3.08 16.92
N MET A 44 -5.21 2.47 18.05
CA MET A 44 -4.71 2.86 19.36
C MET A 44 -3.19 2.71 19.48
N GLU A 45 -2.60 1.64 18.94
CA GLU A 45 -1.13 1.46 18.89
C GLU A 45 -0.43 2.54 18.05
N SER A 46 -1.02 2.97 16.93
CA SER A 46 -0.42 4.01 16.07
C SER A 46 -0.37 5.41 16.68
N TRP A 47 -1.11 5.65 17.77
CA TRP A 47 -1.18 6.94 18.47
C TRP A 47 -0.37 6.96 19.77
N ALA A 48 0.09 5.80 20.24
CA ALA A 48 0.88 5.66 21.47
C ALA A 48 2.34 6.13 21.27
#